data_AF-A0A072UDP5-F1
#
_entry.id   AF-A0A072UDP5-F1
#
_cell.length_a   1.000
_cell.length_b   1.000
_cell.length_c   1.000
_cell.angle_alpha   90.00
_cell.angle_beta   90.00
_cell.angle_gamma   90.00
#
_symmetry.space_group_name_H-M   'P 1'
#
loop_
_entity.id
_entity.type
_entity.pdbx_description
1 polymer ?
#
loop_
_entity_poly.entity_id
_entity_poly.type
_entity_poly.pdbx_seq_one_letter_code
_entity_poly.pdbx_strand_id
1 'polypeptide(L)'
;MAAVAACRRLGRLRTNSGVGLTGFAGYGIGASKFTPSILGSMYFSGFGKSNGQRLFLVDTLALVKRLEGQGVPLKQAEAITGAITEVLNDSLENVSRSLVSKEEMQRTEMQQEANLSKFKTEVQSSQGHHFSLLQHETEKLKNDIEKMRSELRYEIDKVTAGQRLDLNLERG
;
A
#
# COMPACT_ATOMS: atom_id res chain seq x y z
N MET A 1 20.85 -1.71 59.04
CA MET A 1 21.97 -2.05 58.14
C MET A 1 21.43 -2.08 56.72
N ALA A 2 21.55 -0.96 56.00
CA ALA A 2 22.60 -0.73 54.99
C ALA A 2 22.41 -1.68 53.78
N ALA A 3 21.73 -1.20 52.74
CA ALA A 3 22.32 -0.72 51.47
C ALA A 3 22.50 -1.90 50.48
N VAL A 4 22.09 -1.86 49.22
CA VAL A 4 22.57 -0.96 48.15
C VAL A 4 21.63 -1.05 46.93
N ALA A 5 21.48 0.12 46.29
CA ALA A 5 20.95 0.48 44.98
C ALA A 5 21.07 -0.50 43.79
N ALA A 6 20.15 -0.37 42.81
CA ALA A 6 20.52 -0.19 41.41
C ALA A 6 19.37 0.36 40.54
N CYS A 7 19.72 1.42 39.79
CA CYS A 7 18.90 2.19 38.86
C CYS A 7 18.48 1.45 37.59
N ARG A 8 17.42 2.01 36.96
CA ARG A 8 17.03 1.95 35.54
C ARG A 8 18.20 1.72 34.56
N ARG A 9 17.98 0.92 33.51
CA ARG A 9 18.02 1.37 32.09
C ARG A 9 17.74 0.23 31.08
N LEU A 10 17.13 0.68 29.98
CA LEU A 10 16.92 0.03 28.70
C LEU A 10 18.10 -0.81 28.18
N GLY A 11 17.81 -2.00 27.66
CA GLY A 11 18.64 -2.74 26.70
C GLY A 11 17.72 -3.30 25.60
N ARG A 12 17.65 -2.66 24.43
CA ARG A 12 18.34 -3.07 23.19
C ARG A 12 18.20 -4.57 22.88
N LEU A 13 17.30 -4.90 21.95
CA LEU A 13 17.55 -5.97 21.00
C LEU A 13 17.87 -5.34 19.64
N ARG A 14 19.14 -5.48 19.31
CA ARG A 14 19.82 -5.12 18.07
C ARG A 14 19.75 -6.36 17.18
N THR A 15 19.22 -6.23 15.97
CA THR A 15 19.63 -7.10 14.85
C THR A 15 20.33 -6.22 13.82
N ASN A 16 21.58 -6.61 13.57
CA ASN A 16 22.47 -6.03 12.58
C ASN A 16 22.04 -6.47 11.18
N SER A 17 22.01 -5.56 10.21
CA SER A 17 22.61 -5.77 8.88
C SER A 17 22.78 -4.40 8.23
N GLY A 18 23.95 -3.80 8.46
CA GLY A 18 24.34 -2.56 7.80
C GLY A 18 24.82 -2.85 6.39
N VAL A 19 24.24 -2.15 5.42
CA VAL A 19 24.97 -1.68 4.24
C VAL A 19 24.86 -0.17 4.30
N GLY A 20 25.90 0.46 4.84
CA GLY A 20 26.07 1.89 4.80
C GLY A 20 26.65 2.28 3.44
N LEU A 21 25.95 3.15 2.73
CA LEU A 21 26.59 4.06 1.78
C LEU A 21 26.40 5.46 2.33
N THR A 22 27.53 6.01 2.76
CA THR A 22 27.69 7.36 3.30
C THR A 22 27.58 8.39 2.19
N GLY A 23 26.83 9.46 2.49
CA GLY A 23 27.19 10.82 2.09
C GLY A 23 26.62 11.31 0.77
N PHE A 24 25.57 12.13 0.86
CA PHE A 24 25.51 13.42 0.17
C PHE A 24 24.71 14.39 1.04
N ALA A 25 25.45 15.22 1.79
CA ALA A 25 24.94 16.43 2.40
C ALA A 25 24.98 17.53 1.32
N GLY A 26 23.84 18.16 1.05
CA GLY A 26 23.78 19.34 0.20
C GLY A 26 22.45 19.50 -0.51
N TYR A 27 21.78 20.60 -0.21
CA TYR A 27 20.52 21.11 -0.77
C TYR A 27 19.22 20.46 -0.28
N GLY A 28 18.58 21.20 0.64
CA GLY A 28 17.23 20.95 1.09
C GLY A 28 16.22 21.24 -0.01
N ILE A 29 15.47 20.20 -0.37
CA ILE A 29 14.02 20.29 -0.51
C ILE A 29 13.50 19.23 0.43
N GLY A 30 12.67 19.64 1.39
CA GLY A 30 12.16 18.77 2.44
C GLY A 30 11.67 17.47 1.83
N ALA A 31 12.30 16.36 2.23
CA ALA A 31 11.75 15.05 1.98
C ALA A 31 10.36 15.06 2.61
N SER A 32 9.33 15.30 1.78
CA SER A 32 8.02 14.76 2.06
C SER A 32 8.26 13.26 2.06
N LYS A 33 8.57 12.76 3.25
CA LYS A 33 8.29 11.38 3.60
C LYS A 33 6.81 11.27 3.33
N PHE A 34 6.45 10.86 2.11
CA PHE A 34 5.17 10.21 1.90
C PHE A 34 5.27 8.93 2.73
N THR A 35 5.03 9.09 4.03
CA THR A 35 4.46 8.05 4.84
C THR A 35 3.01 8.02 4.37
N PRO A 36 2.58 7.03 3.56
CA PRO A 36 1.17 6.74 3.52
C PRO A 36 0.84 6.17 4.91
N SER A 37 0.52 7.06 5.84
CA SER A 37 -0.32 6.71 6.98
C SER A 37 -1.72 6.55 6.41
N ILE A 38 -2.04 5.35 5.91
CA ILE A 38 -3.34 4.80 5.45
C ILE A 38 -2.92 3.54 4.67
N LEU A 39 -3.30 2.30 4.97
CA LEU A 39 -4.32 1.74 5.83
C LEU A 39 -3.67 1.28 7.14
N GLY A 40 -4.32 1.57 8.26
CA GLY A 40 -4.36 0.56 9.30
C GLY A 40 -4.90 -0.69 8.63
N SER A 41 -4.02 -1.66 8.39
CA SER A 41 -4.45 -3.03 8.23
C SER A 41 -5.25 -3.29 9.51
N MET A 42 -6.57 -3.14 9.43
CA MET A 42 -7.42 -4.09 10.10
C MET A 42 -7.00 -5.41 9.48
N TYR A 43 -5.94 -5.98 10.03
CA TYR A 43 -5.88 -7.40 10.24
C TYR A 43 -7.24 -7.69 10.83
N PHE A 44 -8.16 -8.19 10.01
CA PHE A 44 -9.30 -8.93 10.48
C PHE A 44 -8.70 -10.19 11.09
N SER A 45 -8.07 -10.00 12.26
CA SER A 45 -7.43 -11.03 13.04
C SER A 45 -8.55 -11.93 13.50
N GLY A 46 -8.66 -13.05 12.79
CA GLY A 46 -9.47 -14.19 13.17
C GLY A 46 -10.93 -13.85 13.38
N PHE A 47 -11.67 -13.59 12.29
CA PHE A 47 -13.06 -14.02 12.34
C PHE A 47 -13.00 -15.55 12.38
N GLY A 48 -13.17 -16.10 13.59
CA GLY A 48 -13.12 -17.53 13.85
C GLY A 48 -13.94 -18.30 12.83
N LYS A 49 -13.65 -19.59 12.69
CA LYS A 49 -14.45 -20.55 11.92
C LYS A 49 -15.92 -20.49 12.38
N SER A 50 -16.68 -19.48 11.97
CA SER A 50 -18.09 -19.60 11.76
C SER A 50 -18.16 -20.49 10.53
N ASN A 51 -18.35 -21.78 10.78
CA ASN A 51 -18.84 -22.70 9.78
C ASN A 51 -19.99 -21.97 9.09
N GLY A 52 -19.74 -21.54 7.86
CA GLY A 52 -20.60 -20.69 7.06
C GLY A 52 -21.77 -21.51 6.58
N GLN A 53 -22.67 -21.79 7.51
CA GLN A 53 -24.06 -22.20 7.35
C GLN A 53 -24.52 -22.42 8.79
N ARG A 54 -25.29 -21.46 9.32
CA ARG A 54 -26.33 -21.88 10.26
C ARG A 54 -27.25 -22.76 9.42
N LEU A 55 -26.97 -24.07 9.40
CA LEU A 55 -27.92 -25.06 8.93
C LEU A 55 -29.15 -24.84 9.81
N PHE A 56 -30.16 -24.18 9.26
CA PHE A 56 -31.46 -24.10 9.88
C PHE A 56 -32.09 -25.49 9.78
N LEU A 57 -31.61 -26.39 10.65
CA LEU A 57 -32.14 -27.73 10.81
C LEU A 57 -33.50 -27.58 11.48
N VAL A 58 -34.55 -27.64 10.67
CA VAL A 58 -35.92 -27.78 11.15
C VAL A 58 -36.13 -29.24 11.51
N ASP A 59 -36.36 -29.52 12.78
CA ASP A 59 -36.86 -30.83 13.21
C ASP A 59 -38.34 -30.95 12.82
N THR A 60 -38.57 -31.54 11.64
CA THR A 60 -39.90 -31.72 11.06
C THR A 60 -40.78 -32.61 11.94
N LEU A 61 -40.22 -33.62 12.58
CA LEU A 61 -40.97 -34.54 13.45
C LEU A 61 -41.43 -33.83 14.73
N ALA A 62 -40.56 -33.05 15.36
CA ALA A 62 -40.93 -32.26 16.54
C ALA A 62 -41.96 -31.18 16.20
N LEU A 63 -41.89 -30.59 15.00
CA LEU A 63 -42.85 -29.61 14.54
C LEU A 63 -44.24 -30.23 14.31
N VAL A 64 -44.32 -31.38 13.64
CA VAL A 64 -45.58 -32.12 13.43
C VAL A 64 -46.21 -32.52 14.77
N LYS A 65 -45.44 -33.14 15.68
CA LYS A 65 -45.95 -33.54 17.00
C LYS A 65 -46.49 -32.36 17.82
N ARG A 66 -45.85 -31.19 17.71
CA ARG A 66 -46.33 -29.96 18.36
C ARG A 66 -47.65 -29.47 17.76
N LEU A 67 -47.81 -29.54 16.45
CA LEU A 67 -49.06 -29.15 15.76
C LEU A 67 -50.19 -30.11 16.13
N GLU A 68 -49.93 -31.42 16.19
CA GLU A 68 -50.89 -32.41 16.67
C GLU A 68 -51.30 -32.16 18.13
N GLY A 69 -50.34 -31.82 18.99
CA GLY A 69 -50.61 -31.42 20.38
C GLY A 69 -51.46 -30.15 20.53
N GLN A 70 -51.58 -29.34 19.48
CA GLN A 70 -52.46 -28.17 19.41
C GLN A 70 -53.81 -28.48 18.74
N GLY A 71 -54.10 -29.76 18.46
CA GLY A 71 -55.36 -30.21 17.86
C GLY A 71 -55.38 -30.17 16.33
N VAL A 72 -54.24 -29.95 15.66
CA VAL A 72 -54.15 -30.03 14.21
C VAL A 72 -54.12 -31.50 13.76
N PRO A 73 -55.02 -31.94 12.87
CA PRO A 73 -54.97 -33.28 12.30
C PRO A 73 -53.61 -33.59 11.65
N LEU A 74 -53.10 -34.82 11.83
CA LEU A 74 -51.78 -35.26 11.33
C LEU A 74 -51.50 -34.83 9.89
N LYS A 75 -52.42 -35.11 8.96
CA LYS A 75 -52.27 -34.76 7.54
C LYS A 75 -52.12 -33.25 7.30
N GLN A 76 -52.79 -32.43 8.09
CA GLN A 76 -52.69 -30.97 8.00
C GLN A 76 -51.38 -30.48 8.64
N ALA A 77 -50.96 -31.09 9.75
CA ALA A 77 -49.69 -30.78 10.41
C ALA A 77 -48.48 -31.09 9.50
N GLU A 78 -48.52 -32.22 8.79
CA GLU A 78 -47.52 -32.60 7.78
C GLU A 78 -47.51 -31.59 6.62
N ALA A 79 -48.68 -31.21 6.08
CA ALA A 79 -48.77 -30.25 4.99
C ALA A 79 -48.23 -28.86 5.37
N ILE A 80 -48.58 -28.36 6.56
CA ILE A 80 -48.08 -27.07 7.09
C ILE A 80 -46.56 -27.13 7.29
N THR A 81 -46.06 -28.23 7.87
CA THR A 81 -44.62 -28.45 8.06
C THR A 81 -43.88 -28.50 6.72
N GLY A 82 -44.46 -29.13 5.70
CA GLY A 82 -43.93 -29.13 4.34
C GLY A 82 -43.81 -27.72 3.75
N ALA A 83 -44.90 -26.95 3.78
CA ALA A 83 -44.92 -25.58 3.26
C ALA A 83 -43.91 -24.66 3.96
N ILE A 84 -43.77 -24.76 5.28
CA ILE A 84 -42.77 -24.00 6.05
C ILE A 84 -41.35 -24.40 5.62
N THR A 85 -41.11 -25.70 5.42
CA THR A 85 -39.79 -26.20 5.01
C THR A 85 -39.42 -25.71 3.62
N GLU A 86 -40.37 -25.69 2.67
CA GLU A 86 -40.17 -25.13 1.33
C GLU A 86 -39.81 -23.64 1.38
N VAL A 87 -40.62 -22.82 2.05
CA VAL A 87 -40.36 -21.37 2.17
C VAL A 87 -39.01 -21.09 2.84
N LEU A 88 -38.63 -21.88 3.85
CA LEU A 88 -37.32 -21.75 4.50
C LEU A 88 -36.16 -22.11 3.57
N ASN A 89 -36.29 -23.16 2.77
CA ASN A 89 -35.28 -23.54 1.79
C ASN A 89 -35.12 -22.46 0.71
N ASP A 90 -36.23 -21.95 0.16
CA ASP A 90 -36.22 -20.88 -0.83
C ASP A 90 -35.58 -19.59 -0.26
N SER A 91 -35.93 -19.25 0.98
CA SER A 91 -35.37 -18.08 1.67
C SER A 91 -33.87 -18.24 1.90
N LEU A 92 -33.41 -19.42 2.30
CA LEU A 92 -32.00 -19.70 2.54
C LEU A 92 -31.18 -19.66 1.24
N GLU A 93 -31.71 -20.22 0.15
CA GLU A 93 -31.07 -20.14 -1.16
C GLU A 93 -30.96 -18.69 -1.63
N ASN A 94 -32.03 -17.90 -1.49
CA ASN A 94 -32.03 -16.49 -1.85
C ASN A 94 -30.98 -15.68 -1.05
N VAL A 95 -30.90 -15.90 0.27
CA VAL A 95 -29.86 -15.26 1.10
C VAL A 95 -28.48 -15.73 0.68
N SER A 96 -28.28 -17.04 0.45
CA SER A 96 -26.99 -17.59 0.05
C SER A 96 -26.48 -16.99 -1.27
N ARG A 97 -27.37 -16.68 -2.22
CA ARG A 97 -26.99 -16.02 -3.50
C ARG A 97 -26.51 -14.57 -3.31
N SER A 98 -26.98 -13.90 -2.25
CA SER A 98 -26.55 -12.53 -1.92
C SER A 98 -25.25 -12.48 -1.10
N LEU A 99 -24.79 -13.61 -0.56
CA LEU A 99 -23.56 -13.69 0.21
C LEU A 99 -22.40 -14.05 -0.70
N VAL A 100 -21.28 -13.35 -0.53
CA VAL A 100 -20.02 -13.71 -1.18
C VAL A 100 -19.35 -14.82 -0.37
N SER A 101 -18.83 -15.84 -1.04
CA SER A 101 -18.11 -16.92 -0.35
C SER A 101 -16.81 -16.38 0.27
N LYS A 102 -16.38 -16.98 1.39
CA LYS A 102 -15.09 -16.61 2.02
C LYS A 102 -13.92 -16.80 1.05
N GLU A 103 -13.99 -17.79 0.19
CA GLU A 103 -12.98 -18.11 -0.82
C GLU A 103 -12.91 -17.06 -1.93
N GLU A 104 -14.04 -16.57 -2.43
CA GLU A 104 -14.09 -15.48 -3.41
C GLU A 104 -13.59 -14.16 -2.83
N MET A 105 -13.96 -13.87 -1.58
CA MET A 105 -13.46 -12.70 -0.85
C MET A 105 -11.93 -12.77 -0.72
N GLN A 106 -11.39 -13.91 -0.28
CA GLN A 106 -9.95 -14.10 -0.15
C GLN A 106 -9.21 -14.03 -1.49
N ARG A 107 -9.78 -14.59 -2.57
CA ARG A 107 -9.20 -14.42 -3.92
C ARG A 107 -9.15 -12.96 -4.34
N THR A 108 -10.22 -12.21 -4.08
CA THR A 108 -10.29 -10.79 -4.43
C THR A 108 -9.26 -9.99 -3.63
N GLU A 109 -9.10 -10.28 -2.35
CA GLU A 109 -8.08 -9.67 -1.49
C GLU A 109 -6.67 -9.95 -2.01
N MET A 110 -6.32 -11.21 -2.30
CA MET A 110 -5.02 -11.57 -2.88
C MET A 110 -4.77 -10.87 -4.21
N GLN A 111 -5.79 -10.75 -5.07
CA GLN A 111 -5.67 -10.04 -6.34
C GLN A 111 -5.46 -8.54 -6.14
N GLN A 112 -6.16 -7.92 -5.19
CA GLN A 112 -5.98 -6.51 -4.84
C GLN A 112 -4.58 -6.26 -4.29
N GLU A 113 -4.09 -7.11 -3.38
CA GLU A 113 -2.73 -7.00 -2.83
C GLU A 113 -1.67 -7.15 -3.93
N ALA A 114 -1.82 -8.11 -4.83
CA ALA A 114 -0.91 -8.31 -5.96
C ALA A 114 -0.90 -7.09 -6.90
N ASN A 115 -2.07 -6.51 -7.20
CA ASN A 115 -2.19 -5.32 -8.04
C ASN A 115 -1.55 -4.10 -7.37
N LEU A 116 -1.78 -3.91 -6.07
CA LEU A 116 -1.19 -2.82 -5.29
C LEU A 116 0.33 -2.94 -5.23
N SER A 117 0.84 -4.16 -5.04
CA SER A 117 2.28 -4.44 -5.07
C SER A 117 2.90 -4.08 -6.42
N LYS A 118 2.29 -4.52 -7.53
CA LYS A 118 2.74 -4.17 -8.89
C LYS A 118 2.74 -2.65 -9.12
N PHE A 119 1.63 -1.98 -8.78
CA PHE A 119 1.52 -0.53 -8.89
C PHE A 119 2.62 0.19 -8.12
N LYS A 120 2.90 -0.25 -6.88
CA LYS A 120 3.98 0.31 -6.06
C LYS A 120 5.34 0.15 -6.75
N THR A 121 5.64 -1.03 -7.28
CA THR A 121 6.92 -1.26 -7.97
C THR A 121 7.07 -0.42 -9.23
N GLU A 122 5.99 -0.25 -10.00
CA GLU A 122 5.97 0.57 -11.21
C GLU A 122 6.17 2.06 -10.90
N VAL A 123 5.49 2.58 -9.88
CA VAL A 123 5.67 3.96 -9.41
C VAL A 123 7.10 4.20 -8.93
N GLN A 124 7.66 3.29 -8.13
CA GLN A 124 9.03 3.42 -7.62
C GLN A 124 10.07 3.36 -8.75
N SER A 125 9.91 2.43 -9.69
CA SER A 125 10.78 2.33 -10.87
C SER A 125 10.69 3.58 -11.73
N SER A 126 9.48 4.00 -12.10
CA SER A 126 9.24 5.20 -12.91
C SER A 126 9.85 6.44 -12.26
N GLN A 127 9.60 6.66 -10.96
CA GLN A 127 10.16 7.79 -10.23
C GLN A 127 11.70 7.75 -10.21
N GLY A 128 12.29 6.57 -9.98
CA GLY A 128 13.75 6.38 -10.03
C GLY A 128 14.32 6.74 -11.42
N HIS A 129 13.69 6.24 -12.49
CA HIS A 129 14.10 6.52 -13.86
C HIS A 129 14.01 8.01 -14.22
N HIS A 130 12.88 8.65 -13.90
CA HIS A 130 12.71 10.08 -14.17
C HIS A 130 13.69 10.94 -13.37
N PHE A 131 13.97 10.57 -12.12
CA PHE A 131 14.95 11.28 -11.30
C PHE A 131 16.36 11.18 -11.91
N SER A 132 16.80 9.97 -12.28
CA SER A 132 18.10 9.76 -12.91
C SER A 132 18.23 10.51 -14.25
N LEU A 133 17.17 10.51 -15.05
CA LEU A 133 17.14 11.24 -16.32
C LEU A 133 17.29 12.75 -16.10
N LEU A 134 16.48 13.33 -15.22
CA LEU A 134 16.54 14.76 -14.90
C LEU A 134 17.89 15.17 -14.32
N GLN A 135 18.48 14.33 -13.45
CA GLN A 135 19.81 14.57 -12.91
C GLN A 135 20.87 14.58 -14.02
N HIS A 136 20.80 13.63 -14.95
CA HIS A 136 21.71 13.58 -16.10
C HIS A 136 21.57 14.80 -17.01
N GLU A 137 20.34 15.19 -17.35
CA GLU A 137 20.07 16.38 -18.17
C GLU A 137 20.53 17.66 -17.47
N THR A 138 20.33 17.77 -16.16
CA THR A 138 20.78 18.92 -15.36
C THR A 138 22.32 19.03 -15.39
N GLU A 139 23.03 17.92 -15.19
CA GLU A 139 24.51 17.94 -15.23
C GLU A 139 25.03 18.23 -16.64
N LYS A 140 24.37 17.72 -17.68
CA LYS A 140 24.69 18.05 -19.07
C LYS A 140 24.54 19.55 -19.34
N LEU A 141 23.40 20.14 -18.98
CA LEU A 141 23.15 21.58 -19.16
C LEU A 141 24.15 22.42 -18.37
N LYS A 142 24.51 22.01 -17.15
CA LYS A 142 25.53 22.66 -16.35
C LYS A 142 26.91 22.63 -17.02
N ASN A 143 27.30 21.49 -17.60
CA ASN A 143 28.55 21.38 -18.35
C ASN A 143 28.54 22.27 -19.61
N ASP A 144 27.41 22.31 -20.33
CA ASP A 144 27.26 23.18 -21.51
C ASP A 144 27.37 24.67 -21.13
N ILE A 145 26.79 25.07 -19.99
CA ILE A 145 26.92 26.44 -19.46
C ILE A 145 28.37 26.78 -19.13
N GLU A 146 29.09 25.89 -18.44
CA GLU A 146 30.51 26.12 -18.11
C GLU A 146 31.39 26.19 -19.36
N LYS A 147 31.09 25.36 -20.37
CA LYS A 147 31.77 25.44 -21.67
C LYS A 147 31.53 26.80 -22.34
N MET A 148 30.28 27.24 -22.47
CA MET A 148 29.95 28.54 -23.05
C MET A 148 30.58 29.70 -22.27
N ARG A 149 30.64 29.62 -20.94
CA ARG A 149 31.33 30.60 -20.09
C ARG A 149 32.82 30.69 -20.42
N SER A 150 33.48 29.54 -20.59
CA SER A 150 34.90 29.50 -20.93
C SER A 150 35.19 30.10 -22.31
N GLU A 151 34.35 29.78 -23.30
CA GLU A 151 34.46 30.32 -24.67
C GLU A 151 34.23 31.83 -24.70
N LEU A 152 33.20 32.34 -24.02
CA LEU A 152 32.94 33.77 -23.92
C LEU A 152 34.10 34.52 -23.26
N ARG A 153 34.68 33.95 -22.19
CA ARG A 153 35.83 34.56 -21.51
C ARG A 153 37.05 34.63 -22.43
N TYR A 154 37.31 33.55 -23.18
CA TYR A 154 38.37 33.53 -24.18
C TYR A 154 38.17 34.60 -25.26
N GLU A 155 36.97 34.76 -25.80
CA GLU A 155 36.69 35.80 -26.80
C GLU A 155 36.81 37.22 -26.22
N ILE A 156 36.39 37.45 -24.97
CA ILE A 156 36.60 38.74 -24.28
C ILE A 156 38.10 39.05 -24.15
N ASP A 157 38.90 38.08 -23.69
CA ASP A 157 40.34 38.25 -23.50
C ASP A 157 41.03 38.54 -24.84
N LYS A 158 40.62 37.84 -25.91
CA LYS A 158 41.10 38.04 -27.28
C LYS A 158 40.76 39.43 -27.83
N VAL A 159 39.51 39.89 -27.71
CA VAL A 159 39.10 41.23 -28.16
C VAL A 159 39.82 42.32 -27.36
N THR A 160 39.97 42.13 -26.05
CA THR A 160 40.69 43.07 -25.17
C THR A 160 42.18 43.16 -25.55
N ALA A 161 42.83 42.03 -25.85
CA ALA A 161 44.20 42.01 -26.33
C ALA A 161 44.34 42.70 -27.70
N GLY A 162 43.41 42.46 -28.62
CA GLY A 162 43.35 43.14 -29.92
C GLY A 162 43.26 44.66 -29.76
N GLN A 163 42.32 45.16 -28.95
CA GLN A 163 42.16 46.59 -28.71
C GLN A 163 43.40 47.23 -28.07
N ARG A 164 44.08 46.52 -27.15
CA ARG A 164 45.35 47.01 -26.57
C ARG A 164 46.45 47.11 -27.62
N LEU A 165 46.51 46.16 -28.56
CA LEU A 165 47.48 46.21 -29.66
C LEU A 165 47.18 47.39 -30.58
N ASP A 166 45.92 47.59 -30.98
CA ASP A 166 45.52 48.70 -31.84
C ASP A 166 45.92 50.06 -31.24
N LEU A 167 45.62 50.28 -29.95
CA LEU A 167 46.00 51.51 -29.24
C LEU A 167 47.51 51.74 -29.15
N ASN A 168 48.31 50.67 -29.10
CA ASN A 168 49.77 50.77 -29.09
C ASN A 168 50.33 51.09 -30.48
N LEU A 169 49.64 50.68 -31.55
CA LEU A 169 50.04 50.96 -32.94
C LEU A 169 49.70 52.39 -33.37
N GLU A 170 48.64 53.00 -32.83
CA GLU A 170 48.25 54.39 -33.15
C GLU A 170 49.11 55.46 -32.44
N ARG A 171 49.87 55.07 -31.41
CA ARG A 171 50.71 55.97 -30.61
C ARG A 171 52.20 55.90 -30.96
N GLY A 172 52.60 54.93 -31.77
CA GLY A 172 53.99 54.67 -32.19
C GLY A 172 54.35 55.27 -33.53
#